data_AF-A0A1V5ZPD8-F1
#
_entry.id   AF-A0A1V5ZPD8-F1
#
_cell.length_a   1.000
_cell.length_b   1.000
_cell.length_c   1.000
_cell.angle_alpha   90.00
_cell.angle_beta   90.00
_cell.angle_gamma   90.00
#
_symmetry.space_group_name_H-M   'P 1'
#
loop_
_entity.id
_entity.type
_entity.pdbx_description
1 polymer ?
#
loop_
_entity_poly.entity_id
_entity_poly.type
_entity_poly.pdbx_seq_one_letter_code
_entity_poly.pdbx_strand_id
1 'polypeptide(L)'
;MELIAIGGIADTIIMNPLAFTAIMQNPSLKSLFLLSQGNSGSQYGFEYGNFARTTEESLAWYKQRSKHGVKGLNFPSGIFGKGFSIILSEFVPIDKTNKTTTVYVADSTQIGFLVTEQEPVTEQFSDPLKDIKQFKIIEKYGIVPKSEGKYMLKIPGVKLEKGYDPSMVFRTKAV
;
A
#
# COMPACT_ATOMS: atom_id res chain seq x y z
N MET A 1 13.58 -5.59 -9.22
CA MET A 1 13.93 -4.83 -10.45
C MET A 1 13.30 -5.43 -11.71
N GLU A 2 12.39 -6.42 -11.59
CA GLU A 2 11.85 -7.13 -12.77
C GLU A 2 10.68 -6.43 -13.44
N LEU A 3 9.86 -5.69 -12.69
CA LEU A 3 8.64 -5.08 -13.23
C LEU A 3 8.93 -3.97 -14.25
N ILE A 4 9.97 -3.16 -13.99
CA ILE A 4 10.48 -2.13 -14.91
C ILE A 4 11.17 -2.77 -16.13
N ALA A 5 11.87 -3.89 -15.95
CA ALA A 5 12.58 -4.58 -17.03
C ALA A 5 11.63 -5.19 -18.08
N ILE A 6 10.41 -5.54 -17.67
CA ILE A 6 9.34 -6.06 -18.54
C ILE A 6 8.51 -4.90 -19.15
N GLY A 7 8.88 -3.65 -18.85
CA GLY A 7 8.20 -2.44 -19.35
C GLY A 7 6.95 -2.05 -18.58
N GLY A 8 6.73 -2.63 -17.39
CA GLY A 8 5.63 -2.24 -16.49
C GLY A 8 6.00 -1.05 -15.61
N ILE A 9 5.01 -0.24 -15.26
CA ILE A 9 5.19 0.87 -14.30
C ILE A 9 4.53 0.48 -12.98
N ALA A 10 5.32 0.38 -11.92
CA ALA A 10 4.83 0.09 -10.58
C ALA A 10 4.02 1.29 -10.06
N ASP A 11 2.70 1.23 -10.22
CA ASP A 11 1.78 2.28 -9.78
C ASP A 11 1.02 1.89 -8.51
N THR A 12 0.93 0.60 -8.17
CA THR A 12 0.07 0.13 -7.09
C THR A 12 0.86 -0.73 -6.12
N ILE A 13 0.76 -0.42 -4.83
CA ILE A 13 1.22 -1.33 -3.77
C ILE A 13 0.01 -1.83 -2.98
N ILE A 14 -0.06 -3.14 -2.80
CA ILE A 14 -1.06 -3.79 -1.95
C ILE A 14 -0.33 -4.35 -0.73
N MET A 15 -0.77 -3.93 0.45
CA MET A 15 -0.18 -4.37 1.72
C MET A 15 -1.24 -4.53 2.80
N ASN A 16 -0.87 -5.21 3.89
CA ASN A 16 -1.76 -5.31 5.04
C ASN A 16 -1.87 -3.96 5.79
N PRO A 17 -3.04 -3.57 6.29
CA PRO A 17 -3.20 -2.34 7.08
C PRO A 17 -2.24 -2.21 8.26
N LEU A 18 -1.86 -3.32 8.90
CA LEU A 18 -0.90 -3.33 10.01
C LEU A 18 0.54 -3.07 9.55
N ALA A 19 0.86 -3.33 8.28
CA ALA A 19 2.16 -3.03 7.72
C ALA A 19 2.33 -1.54 7.43
N PHE A 20 1.23 -0.90 7.04
CA PHE A 20 1.22 0.51 6.68
C PHE A 20 1.60 1.43 7.83
N THR A 21 1.17 1.12 9.06
CA THR A 21 1.53 1.91 10.24
C THR A 21 3.02 1.87 10.53
N ALA A 22 3.70 0.73 10.30
CA ALA A 22 5.15 0.62 10.44
C ALA A 22 5.89 1.49 9.39
N ILE A 23 5.39 1.55 8.16
CA ILE A 23 5.97 2.41 7.10
C ILE A 23 5.79 3.90 7.44
N MET A 24 4.63 4.28 7.97
CA MET A 24 4.35 5.67 8.37
C MET A 24 5.12 6.10 9.63
N GLN A 25 5.51 5.16 10.49
CA GLN A 25 6.32 5.44 11.68
C GLN A 25 7.81 5.58 11.35
N ASN A 26 8.29 5.02 10.24
CA ASN A 26 9.66 5.20 9.81
C ASN A 26 9.85 6.60 9.17
N PRO A 27 10.72 7.48 9.69
CA PRO A 27 10.87 8.84 9.21
C PRO A 27 11.40 8.91 7.76
N SER A 28 12.26 7.97 7.37
CA SER A 28 12.86 7.88 6.04
C SER A 28 11.88 7.39 4.96
N LEU A 29 10.98 6.46 5.32
CA LEU A 29 9.92 6.02 4.41
C LEU A 29 8.75 7.01 4.39
N LYS A 30 8.43 7.59 5.55
CA LYS A 30 7.42 8.66 5.66
C LYS A 30 7.81 9.87 4.81
N SER A 31 9.09 10.28 4.80
CA SER A 31 9.57 11.36 3.93
C SER A 31 9.45 10.99 2.45
N LEU A 32 9.85 9.76 2.08
CA LEU A 32 9.72 9.27 0.71
C LEU A 32 8.26 9.29 0.21
N PHE A 33 7.29 8.87 1.05
CA PHE A 33 5.89 8.80 0.65
C PHE A 33 5.11 10.11 0.85
N LEU A 34 5.47 10.99 1.80
CA LEU A 34 4.68 12.21 2.12
C LEU A 34 5.36 13.53 1.71
N LEU A 35 6.70 13.59 1.66
CA LEU A 35 7.43 14.80 1.27
C LEU A 35 7.72 14.85 -0.25
N SER A 36 7.62 13.72 -0.95
CA SER A 36 7.75 13.67 -2.41
C SER A 36 6.45 14.04 -3.15
N GLN A 37 5.59 14.89 -2.58
CA GLN A 37 4.38 15.41 -3.24
C GLN A 37 4.72 16.39 -4.38
N GLY A 38 5.24 15.86 -5.48
CA GLY A 38 5.23 16.52 -6.78
C GLY A 38 6.33 17.54 -7.07
N ASN A 39 7.30 17.78 -6.19
CA ASN A 39 8.50 18.51 -6.59
C ASN A 39 9.59 17.51 -7.01
N SER A 40 9.65 17.23 -8.31
CA SER A 40 10.75 16.51 -8.95
C SER A 40 12.07 17.28 -8.70
N GLY A 41 12.71 17.04 -7.56
CA GLY A 41 13.90 17.77 -7.16
C GLY A 41 14.39 17.54 -5.74
N SER A 42 13.60 16.99 -4.82
CA SER A 42 14.06 16.75 -3.43
C SER A 42 14.53 15.32 -3.15
N GLN A 43 14.86 14.52 -4.16
CA GLN A 43 15.40 13.16 -3.95
C GLN A 43 16.79 13.14 -3.30
N TYR A 44 17.45 14.30 -3.15
CA TYR A 44 18.66 14.49 -2.34
C TYR A 44 18.67 15.83 -1.59
N GLY A 45 17.50 16.37 -1.27
CA GLY A 45 17.40 17.46 -0.32
C GLY A 45 17.43 16.87 1.08
N PHE A 46 18.61 16.72 1.68
CA PHE A 46 18.67 17.07 3.10
C PHE A 46 18.17 18.49 3.14
N GLU A 47 16.88 18.67 3.45
CA GLU A 47 16.35 19.95 3.86
C GLU A 47 17.34 20.39 4.93
N TYR A 48 18.14 21.42 4.62
CA TYR A 48 18.90 22.12 5.64
C TYR A 48 17.84 22.57 6.61
N GLY A 49 17.66 21.76 7.66
CA GLY A 49 16.75 22.04 8.73
C GLY A 49 17.18 23.40 9.24
N ASN A 50 16.41 24.42 8.90
CA ASN A 50 16.28 25.52 9.83
C ASN A 50 15.82 24.83 11.11
N PHE A 51 16.72 24.80 12.11
CA PHE A 51 16.51 24.22 13.45
C PHE A 51 15.24 24.73 14.15
N ALA A 52 14.56 25.73 13.56
CA ALA A 52 13.35 26.33 14.04
C ALA A 52 12.05 25.63 13.61
N ARG A 53 12.06 24.74 12.60
CA ARG A 53 10.82 24.09 12.13
C ARG A 53 10.98 22.58 12.08
N THR A 54 10.41 21.89 13.05
CA THR A 54 10.26 20.44 12.99
C THR A 54 9.34 20.10 11.81
N THR A 55 9.54 18.94 11.19
CA THR A 55 8.75 18.44 10.06
C THR A 55 7.23 18.41 10.34
N GLU A 56 6.85 18.44 11.62
CA GLU A 56 5.48 18.60 12.13
C GLU A 56 4.85 19.97 11.81
N GLU A 57 5.59 21.08 11.86
CA GLU A 57 5.06 22.42 11.53
C GLU A 57 4.78 22.59 10.03
N SER A 58 5.57 21.93 9.18
CA SER A 58 5.37 21.95 7.71
C SER A 58 4.15 21.13 7.25
N LEU A 59 3.66 20.22 8.10
CA LEU A 59 2.53 19.34 7.87
C LEU A 59 1.26 19.78 8.62
N ALA A 60 1.25 20.97 9.24
CA ALA A 60 0.12 21.48 10.03
C ALA A 60 -1.20 21.63 9.25
N TRP A 61 -1.15 21.77 7.93
CA TRP A 61 -2.32 21.79 7.03
C TRP A 61 -2.84 20.39 6.69
N TYR A 62 -2.03 19.34 6.92
CA TYR A 62 -2.39 17.96 6.67
C TYR A 62 -2.95 17.31 7.94
N LYS A 63 -4.25 17.49 8.17
CA LYS A 63 -4.96 16.75 9.22
C LYS A 63 -5.12 15.30 8.78
N GLN A 64 -4.35 14.38 9.37
CA GLN A 64 -4.58 12.95 9.26
C GLN A 64 -6.04 12.66 9.67
N ARG A 65 -6.89 12.33 8.69
CA ARG A 65 -8.29 11.93 8.93
C ARG A 65 -8.34 10.52 9.52
N SER A 66 -7.75 10.30 10.68
CA SER A 66 -7.81 9.01 11.36
C SER A 66 -9.02 8.95 12.30
N LYS A 67 -10.20 8.73 11.73
CA LYS A 67 -11.34 8.15 12.47
C LYS A 67 -12.10 7.07 11.70
N HIS A 68 -11.78 6.86 10.43
CA HIS A 68 -12.32 5.80 9.59
C HIS A 68 -11.14 5.05 8.96
N GLY A 69 -11.16 3.72 8.98
CA GLY A 69 -10.09 2.89 8.43
C GLY A 69 -9.74 3.33 7.02
N VAL A 70 -8.50 3.80 6.83
CA VAL A 70 -7.99 4.22 5.53
C VAL A 70 -7.89 2.96 4.68
N LYS A 71 -8.71 2.86 3.62
CA LYS A 71 -8.69 1.71 2.69
C LYS A 71 -7.55 1.81 1.66
N GLY A 72 -6.93 2.98 1.56
CA GLY A 72 -5.78 3.23 0.71
C GLY A 72 -5.38 4.71 0.68
N LEU A 73 -4.20 4.99 0.13
CA LEU A 73 -3.70 6.34 -0.17
C LEU A 73 -3.43 6.44 -1.66
N ASN A 74 -3.82 7.56 -2.29
CA ASN A 74 -3.52 7.81 -3.70
C ASN A 74 -2.68 9.08 -3.82
N PHE A 75 -1.57 9.00 -4.55
CA PHE A 75 -0.62 10.07 -4.82
C PHE A 75 -0.74 10.46 -6.31
N PRO A 76 -1.51 11.52 -6.63
CA PRO A 76 -1.84 11.86 -8.01
C PRO A 76 -0.64 12.31 -8.86
N SER A 77 0.42 12.85 -8.24
CA SER A 77 1.72 13.11 -8.86
C SER A 77 2.75 12.10 -8.32
N GLY A 78 2.80 10.90 -8.91
CA GLY A 78 3.71 9.87 -8.43
C GLY A 78 5.18 10.21 -8.70
N ILE A 79 6.06 9.59 -7.92
CA ILE A 79 7.53 9.70 -8.00
C ILE A 79 8.08 9.21 -9.36
N PHE A 80 7.28 8.42 -10.10
CA PHE A 80 7.65 7.75 -11.35
C PHE A 80 6.82 8.21 -12.57
N GLY A 81 6.28 9.43 -12.58
CA GLY A 81 5.56 9.99 -13.73
C GLY A 81 4.13 9.46 -13.96
N LYS A 82 3.71 8.45 -13.19
CA LYS A 82 2.33 7.92 -13.11
C LYS A 82 1.87 7.96 -11.65
N GLY A 83 0.59 8.28 -11.41
CA GLY A 83 0.02 8.33 -10.07
C GLY A 83 0.22 7.02 -9.32
N PHE A 84 0.56 7.10 -8.03
CA PHE A 84 0.91 5.94 -7.21
C PHE A 84 -0.15 5.69 -6.14
N SER A 85 -0.65 4.47 -6.00
CA SER A 85 -1.72 4.10 -5.09
C SER A 85 -1.29 3.00 -4.12
N ILE A 86 -1.47 3.23 -2.83
CA ILE A 86 -1.34 2.23 -1.78
C ILE A 86 -2.73 1.72 -1.44
N ILE A 87 -2.96 0.43 -1.64
CA ILE A 87 -4.19 -0.27 -1.29
C ILE A 87 -3.94 -1.09 -0.03
N LEU A 88 -4.78 -0.89 0.99
CA LEU A 88 -4.67 -1.59 2.26
C LEU A 88 -5.70 -2.72 2.29
N SER A 89 -5.22 -3.97 2.31
CA SER A 89 -6.06 -5.17 2.25
C SER A 89 -5.71 -6.15 3.37
N GLU A 90 -6.71 -6.57 4.12
CA GLU A 90 -6.57 -7.55 5.21
C GLU A 90 -6.24 -8.97 4.70
N PHE A 91 -6.51 -9.24 3.42
CA PHE A 91 -6.22 -10.53 2.79
C PHE A 91 -4.72 -10.73 2.48
N VAL A 92 -3.91 -9.68 2.65
CA VAL A 92 -2.46 -9.81 2.58
C VAL A 92 -1.95 -10.54 3.82
N PRO A 93 -1.26 -11.69 3.67
CA PRO A 93 -0.89 -12.52 4.80
C PRO A 93 0.11 -11.82 5.73
N ILE A 94 -0.09 -12.02 7.03
CA ILE A 94 0.83 -11.63 8.09
C ILE A 94 1.16 -12.86 8.91
N ASP A 95 2.45 -13.09 9.09
CA ASP A 95 2.95 -13.98 10.13
C ASP A 95 3.08 -13.18 11.43
N LYS A 96 2.17 -13.46 12.38
CA LYS A 96 2.15 -12.79 13.69
C LYS A 96 3.32 -13.21 14.58
N THR A 97 3.85 -14.42 14.39
CA THR A 97 4.92 -14.97 15.23
C THR A 97 6.26 -14.33 14.86
N ASN A 98 6.58 -14.31 13.56
CA ASN A 98 7.82 -13.71 13.06
C ASN A 98 7.68 -12.21 12.75
N LYS A 99 6.48 -11.64 12.93
CA LYS A 99 6.13 -10.24 12.60
C LYS A 99 6.55 -9.86 11.18
N THR A 100 6.28 -10.75 10.22
CA THR A 100 6.58 -10.49 8.81
C THR A 100 5.30 -10.36 8.00
N THR A 101 5.36 -9.55 6.95
CA THR A 101 4.29 -9.42 5.97
C THR A 101 4.84 -9.58 4.57
N THR A 102 3.95 -9.86 3.64
CA THR A 102 4.25 -9.81 2.22
C THR A 102 3.69 -8.52 1.65
N VAL A 103 4.46 -7.80 0.84
CA VAL A 103 3.98 -6.64 0.11
C VAL A 103 3.89 -6.99 -1.37
N TYR A 104 2.80 -6.63 -2.03
CA TYR A 104 2.64 -6.80 -3.47
C TYR A 104 2.80 -5.46 -4.17
N VAL A 105 3.56 -5.45 -5.26
CA VAL A 105 3.73 -4.28 -6.12
C VAL A 105 3.24 -4.66 -7.51
N ALA A 106 2.38 -3.85 -8.12
CA ALA A 106 1.79 -4.17 -9.40
C ALA A 106 1.56 -2.94 -10.28
N ASP A 107 1.35 -3.18 -11.58
CA ASP A 107 0.82 -2.18 -12.51
C ASP A 107 -0.69 -2.39 -12.68
N SER A 108 -1.50 -1.47 -12.15
CA SER A 108 -2.96 -1.55 -12.13
C SER A 108 -3.59 -1.80 -13.50
N THR A 109 -2.93 -1.38 -14.59
CA THR A 109 -3.45 -1.51 -15.95
C THR A 109 -3.17 -2.89 -16.58
N GLN A 110 -2.28 -3.68 -15.99
CA GLN A 110 -1.79 -4.94 -16.57
C GLN A 110 -1.90 -6.15 -15.63
N ILE A 111 -2.57 -6.05 -14.48
CA ILE A 111 -2.68 -7.16 -13.51
C ILE A 111 -3.49 -8.34 -14.08
N GLY A 112 -4.68 -8.09 -14.62
CA GLY A 112 -5.58 -9.16 -15.02
C GLY A 112 -6.99 -8.71 -15.38
N PHE A 113 -7.84 -9.70 -15.63
CA PHE A 113 -9.24 -9.53 -15.95
C PHE A 113 -10.11 -10.20 -14.89
N LEU A 114 -11.19 -9.51 -14.50
CA LEU A 114 -12.27 -10.07 -13.72
C LEU A 114 -13.42 -10.35 -14.69
N VAL A 115 -13.79 -11.62 -14.86
CA VAL A 115 -14.90 -12.06 -15.70
C VAL A 115 -16.07 -12.37 -14.78
N THR A 116 -17.13 -11.58 -14.85
CA THR A 116 -18.35 -11.82 -14.07
C THR A 116 -19.29 -12.69 -14.90
N GLU A 117 -19.52 -13.94 -14.47
CA GLU A 117 -20.53 -14.82 -15.10
C GLU A 117 -21.92 -14.50 -14.57
N GLN A 118 -22.03 -14.21 -13.27
CA GLN A 118 -23.29 -13.93 -12.61
C GLN A 118 -23.10 -12.84 -11.55
N GLU A 119 -23.84 -11.74 -11.71
CA GLU A 119 -23.96 -10.66 -10.72
C GLU A 119 -24.66 -11.16 -9.42
N PRO A 120 -24.57 -10.43 -8.30
CA PRO A 120 -25.28 -10.78 -7.06
C PRO A 120 -26.77 -11.02 -7.27
N VAL A 121 -27.17 -12.28 -7.19
CA VAL A 121 -28.58 -12.68 -7.17
C VAL A 121 -28.93 -13.28 -5.83
N THR A 122 -30.09 -12.91 -5.31
CA THR A 122 -30.65 -13.43 -4.08
C THR A 122 -31.65 -14.53 -4.39
N GLU A 123 -31.54 -15.66 -3.69
CA GLU A 123 -32.48 -16.78 -3.76
C GLU A 123 -32.99 -17.03 -2.34
N GLN A 124 -34.31 -17.04 -2.18
CA GLN A 124 -34.96 -17.30 -0.90
C GLN A 124 -35.69 -18.63 -0.96
N PHE A 125 -35.30 -19.53 -0.06
CA PHE A 125 -35.98 -20.80 0.15
C PHE A 125 -36.74 -20.75 1.47
N SER A 126 -38.01 -21.15 1.44
CA SER A 126 -38.86 -21.23 2.63
C SER A 126 -39.52 -22.59 2.65
N ASP A 127 -39.25 -23.38 3.70
CA ASP A 127 -39.96 -24.64 3.96
C ASP A 127 -41.04 -24.40 5.03
N PRO A 128 -42.34 -24.43 4.65
CA PRO A 128 -43.44 -24.18 5.58
C PRO A 128 -43.62 -25.28 6.63
N LEU A 129 -43.19 -26.53 6.34
CA LEU A 129 -43.42 -27.66 7.25
C LEU A 129 -42.41 -27.70 8.40
N LYS A 130 -41.26 -27.06 8.21
CA LYS A 130 -40.17 -27.00 9.19
C LYS A 130 -39.91 -25.60 9.74
N ASP A 131 -40.66 -24.60 9.29
CA ASP A 131 -40.47 -23.17 9.60
C ASP A 131 -39.02 -22.70 9.41
N ILE A 132 -38.39 -23.15 8.31
CA ILE A 132 -37.02 -22.77 7.95
C ILE A 132 -37.07 -21.78 6.80
N LYS A 133 -36.36 -20.66 6.96
CA LYS A 133 -36.11 -19.69 5.89
C LYS A 133 -34.62 -19.59 5.66
N GLN A 134 -34.21 -19.84 4.43
CA GLN A 134 -32.83 -19.72 3.99
C GLN A 134 -32.74 -18.60 2.96
N PHE A 135 -31.69 -17.80 3.08
CA PHE A 135 -31.38 -16.74 2.14
C PHE A 135 -29.98 -16.99 1.60
N LYS A 136 -29.89 -17.10 0.28
CA LYS A 136 -28.66 -17.39 -0.43
C LYS A 136 -28.35 -16.23 -1.35
N ILE A 137 -27.11 -15.75 -1.30
CA ILE A 137 -26.57 -14.81 -2.29
C ILE A 137 -25.63 -15.62 -3.17
N ILE A 138 -25.83 -15.56 -4.48
CA ILE A 138 -24.99 -16.24 -5.48
C ILE A 138 -24.29 -15.18 -6.30
N GLU A 139 -22.96 -15.30 -6.37
CA GLU A 139 -22.09 -14.52 -7.22
C GLU A 139 -21.08 -15.46 -7.87
N LYS A 140 -20.79 -15.27 -9.16
CA LYS A 140 -19.80 -16.09 -9.89
C LYS A 140 -18.82 -15.19 -10.62
N TYR A 141 -17.55 -15.28 -10.21
CA TYR A 141 -16.44 -14.57 -10.83
C TYR A 141 -15.35 -15.53 -11.28
N GLY A 142 -14.81 -15.30 -12.47
CA GLY A 142 -13.54 -15.82 -12.94
C GLY A 142 -12.46 -14.74 -12.82
N ILE A 143 -11.29 -15.11 -12.32
CA ILE A 143 -10.13 -14.21 -12.24
C ILE A 143 -9.04 -14.79 -13.15
N VAL A 144 -8.57 -14.00 -14.10
CA VAL A 144 -7.52 -14.42 -15.03
C VAL A 144 -6.35 -13.42 -15.00
N PRO A 145 -5.13 -13.85 -14.62
CA PRO A 145 -3.97 -12.97 -14.65
C PRO A 145 -3.57 -12.67 -16.10
N LYS A 146 -3.29 -11.40 -16.39
CA LYS A 146 -2.77 -11.00 -17.71
C LYS A 146 -1.27 -11.30 -17.77
N SER A 147 -0.79 -11.72 -18.94
CA SER A 147 0.63 -11.98 -19.19
C SER A 147 1.30 -12.87 -18.12
N GLU A 148 0.61 -13.94 -17.72
CA GLU A 148 1.09 -14.92 -16.72
C GLU A 148 1.41 -14.29 -15.35
N GLY A 149 0.87 -13.10 -15.04
CA GLY A 149 1.12 -12.42 -13.76
C GLY A 149 2.45 -11.68 -13.67
N LYS A 150 3.16 -11.48 -14.79
CA LYS A 150 4.48 -10.79 -14.84
C LYS A 150 4.47 -9.35 -14.33
N TYR A 151 3.32 -8.70 -14.35
CA TYR A 151 3.13 -7.32 -13.86
C TYR A 151 2.78 -7.25 -12.37
N MET A 152 2.99 -8.33 -11.62
CA MET A 152 2.86 -8.36 -10.17
C MET A 152 4.14 -8.92 -9.54
N LEU A 153 4.71 -8.16 -8.61
CA LEU A 153 5.88 -8.54 -7.83
C LEU A 153 5.45 -8.84 -6.39
N LYS A 154 5.90 -9.98 -5.86
CA LYS A 154 5.74 -10.35 -4.47
C LYS A 154 7.05 -10.07 -3.72
N ILE A 155 6.98 -9.24 -2.67
CA ILE A 155 8.09 -8.95 -1.77
C ILE A 155 7.78 -9.64 -0.43
N PRO A 156 8.26 -10.87 -0.20
CA PRO A 156 8.07 -11.56 1.07
C PRO A 156 9.06 -11.08 2.14
N GLY A 157 8.73 -11.32 3.41
CA GLY A 157 9.67 -11.14 4.53
C GLY A 157 9.87 -9.69 4.99
N VAL A 158 8.92 -8.79 4.69
CA VAL A 158 8.96 -7.42 5.19
C VAL A 158 8.69 -7.44 6.69
N LYS A 159 9.69 -7.06 7.50
CA LYS A 159 9.57 -7.04 8.96
C LYS A 159 8.74 -5.86 9.45
N LEU A 160 7.79 -6.16 10.34
CA LEU A 160 6.93 -5.20 11.03
C LEU A 160 7.44 -4.95 12.45
N GLU A 161 8.71 -4.59 12.54
CA GLU A 161 9.37 -4.24 13.80
C GLU A 161 9.81 -2.79 13.76
N LYS A 162 9.93 -2.17 14.93
CA LYS A 162 10.47 -0.82 15.04
C LYS A 162 11.93 -0.84 14.59
N GLY A 163 12.21 -0.28 13.43
CA GLY A 163 13.57 0.01 12.98
C GLY A 163 14.12 1.23 13.70
N TYR A 164 15.39 1.18 14.07
CA TYR A 164 16.16 2.35 14.46
C TYR A 164 17.05 2.70 13.28
N ASP A 165 16.83 3.87 12.68
CA ASP A 165 17.75 4.38 11.66
C ASP A 165 19.09 4.67 12.37
N PRO A 166 20.22 4.12 11.91
CA PRO A 166 21.51 4.54 12.45
C PRO A 166 21.68 6.02 12.11
N SER A 167 21.69 6.87 13.13
CA SER A 167 22.06 8.26 12.92
C SER A 167 23.47 8.27 12.33
N MET A 168 23.64 8.95 11.20
CA MET A 168 24.97 9.17 10.64
C MET A 168 25.72 10.07 11.61
N VAL A 169 26.55 9.49 12.48
CA VAL A 169 27.48 10.25 13.32
C VAL A 169 28.58 10.77 12.40
N PHE A 170 28.41 11.98 11.88
CA PHE A 170 29.50 12.68 11.22
C PHE A 170 30.56 13.00 12.27
N ARG A 171 31.66 12.24 12.25
CA ARG A 171 32.86 12.56 13.03
C ARG A 171 33.49 13.79 12.38
N THR A 172 33.07 14.98 12.79
CA THR A 172 33.80 16.21 12.50
C THR A 172 35.19 16.04 13.08
N LYS A 173 36.20 15.90 12.21
CA LYS A 173 37.57 16.16 12.63
C LYS A 173 37.62 17.64 13.02
N ALA A 174 37.76 17.91 14.30
CA ALA A 174 38.27 19.20 14.75
C ALA A 174 39.64 19.39 14.08
N VAL A 175 39.72 20.42 13.25
CA VAL A 175 40.97 20.98 12.72
C VAL A 175 41.59 21.83 13.82
#